data_AF-A0A7C2ANX0-F1
#
_entry.id   AF-A0A7C2ANX0-F1
#
_cell.length_a   1.000
_cell.length_b   1.000
_cell.length_c   1.000
_cell.angle_alpha   90.00
_cell.angle_beta   90.00
_cell.angle_gamma   90.00
#
_symmetry.space_group_name_H-M   'P 1'
#
loop_
_entity.id
_entity.type
_entity.pdbx_description
1 polymer ?
#
loop_
_entity_poly.entity_id
_entity_poly.type
_entity_poly.pdbx_seq_one_letter_code
_entity_poly.pdbx_strand_id
1 'polypeptide(L)'
;MGVKATDLRKGQVIDKDGDLLLITDYDHRTPGNWRAIISIKTRSLKTGQAGSMRLSSGDTLEIAYLDKRKAEYLYREGNGDYVFMDSESYEQFHLPEDLVGAQMGFVCENTVVEVTFHDTTPIGIELPPSVVLTIKEAEMAVKGNTASSVKKDAVLETGRKIKVPMHIKAGEKVRVSTETGEFQGRAN
;
A
#
# COMPACT_ATOMS: atom_id res chain seq x y z
N MET A 1 12.00 -21.92 -9.49
CA MET A 1 11.55 -23.32 -9.20
C MET A 1 10.09 -23.39 -9.56
N GLY A 2 9.76 -23.97 -10.72
CA GLY A 2 8.40 -23.90 -11.27
C GLY A 2 7.41 -24.81 -10.56
N VAL A 3 6.21 -24.30 -10.28
CA VAL A 3 5.07 -25.04 -9.74
C VAL A 3 4.05 -25.28 -10.84
N LYS A 4 3.43 -26.47 -10.83
CA LYS A 4 2.41 -26.83 -11.82
C LYS A 4 1.16 -25.97 -11.61
N ALA A 5 0.47 -25.65 -12.69
CA ALA A 5 -0.76 -24.88 -12.65
C ALA A 5 -1.83 -25.49 -11.71
N THR A 6 -1.85 -26.82 -11.55
CA THR A 6 -2.76 -27.55 -10.65
C THR A 6 -2.49 -27.32 -9.16
N ASP A 7 -1.26 -26.99 -8.80
CA ASP A 7 -0.83 -26.81 -7.41
C ASP A 7 -0.90 -25.34 -6.96
N LEU A 8 -1.30 -24.45 -7.88
CA LEU A 8 -1.53 -23.05 -7.56
C LEU A 8 -2.65 -22.89 -6.52
N ARG A 9 -2.50 -21.85 -5.71
CA ARG A 9 -3.46 -21.44 -4.69
C ARG A 9 -3.73 -19.96 -4.79
N LYS A 10 -4.94 -19.57 -4.40
CA LYS A 10 -5.29 -18.17 -4.17
C LYS A 10 -4.36 -17.56 -3.12
N GLY A 11 -3.89 -16.34 -3.37
CA GLY A 11 -2.94 -15.62 -2.51
C GLY A 11 -1.47 -15.84 -2.85
N GLN A 12 -1.14 -16.80 -3.73
CA GLN A 12 0.23 -16.92 -4.24
C GLN A 12 0.52 -15.83 -5.28
N VAL A 13 1.80 -15.48 -5.39
CA VAL A 13 2.31 -14.55 -6.39
C VAL A 13 3.11 -15.34 -7.39
N ILE A 14 2.83 -15.12 -8.67
CA ILE A 14 3.56 -15.74 -9.77
C ILE A 14 4.39 -14.67 -10.47
N ASP A 15 5.61 -15.02 -10.85
CA ASP A 15 6.40 -14.23 -11.78
C ASP A 15 6.06 -14.70 -13.19
N LYS A 16 5.59 -13.77 -14.02
CA LYS A 16 5.37 -14.01 -15.42
C LYS A 16 5.98 -12.87 -16.22
N ASP A 17 7.01 -13.20 -17.00
CA ASP A 17 7.71 -12.25 -17.88
C ASP A 17 8.26 -11.02 -17.13
N GLY A 18 8.59 -11.16 -15.83
CA GLY A 18 9.06 -10.07 -14.96
C GLY A 18 7.95 -9.26 -14.29
N ASP A 19 6.69 -9.61 -14.52
CA ASP A 19 5.53 -9.06 -13.83
C ASP A 19 5.05 -9.98 -12.71
N LEU A 20 5.00 -9.41 -11.51
CA LEU A 20 4.55 -10.08 -10.31
C LEU A 20 3.03 -9.99 -10.19
N LEU A 21 2.38 -11.15 -10.31
CA LEU A 21 0.94 -11.28 -10.38
C LEU A 21 0.42 -12.04 -9.15
N LEU A 22 -0.36 -11.36 -8.31
CA LEU A 22 -1.08 -11.96 -7.19
C LEU A 22 -2.33 -12.70 -7.69
N ILE A 23 -2.45 -14.00 -7.38
CA ILE A 23 -3.62 -14.80 -7.72
C ILE A 23 -4.76 -14.45 -6.77
N THR A 24 -5.81 -13.82 -7.31
CA THR A 24 -7.02 -13.42 -6.57
C THR A 24 -8.13 -14.46 -6.61
N ASP A 25 -8.15 -15.27 -7.66
CA ASP A 25 -9.16 -16.29 -7.90
C ASP A 25 -8.57 -17.47 -8.68
N TYR A 26 -9.05 -18.67 -8.37
CA TYR A 26 -8.57 -19.92 -8.98
C TYR A 26 -9.76 -20.84 -9.25
N ASP A 27 -9.95 -21.19 -10.52
CA ASP A 27 -11.03 -22.08 -10.98
C ASP A 27 -10.43 -23.23 -11.79
N HIS A 28 -10.61 -24.46 -11.29
CA HIS A 28 -10.16 -25.67 -11.96
C HIS A 28 -11.35 -26.44 -12.49
N ARG A 29 -11.51 -26.47 -13.81
CA ARG A 29 -12.58 -27.20 -14.48
C ARG A 29 -12.03 -28.43 -15.19
N THR A 30 -12.65 -29.56 -14.92
CA THR A 30 -12.36 -30.84 -15.59
C THR A 30 -13.61 -31.29 -16.34
N PRO A 31 -13.80 -30.88 -17.61
CA PRO A 31 -14.93 -31.36 -18.40
C PRO A 31 -14.71 -32.83 -18.74
N GLY A 32 -15.71 -33.70 -18.53
CA GLY A 32 -15.52 -35.16 -18.53
C GLY A 32 -14.81 -35.78 -19.75
N ASN A 33 -14.86 -35.16 -20.93
CA ASN A 33 -14.20 -35.63 -22.15
C ASN A 33 -13.04 -34.74 -22.64
N TRP A 34 -12.68 -33.69 -21.90
CA TRP A 34 -11.67 -32.70 -22.31
C TRP A 34 -10.56 -32.56 -21.26
N ARG A 35 -9.41 -32.06 -21.70
CA ARG A 35 -8.30 -31.73 -20.78
C ARG A 35 -8.77 -30.68 -19.78
N ALA A 36 -8.34 -30.82 -18.53
CA ALA A 36 -8.66 -29.86 -17.49
C ALA A 36 -8.11 -28.48 -17.84
N ILE A 37 -8.93 -27.45 -17.60
CA ILE A 37 -8.64 -26.05 -17.84
C ILE A 37 -8.62 -25.35 -16.50
N ILE A 38 -7.55 -24.62 -16.24
CA ILE A 38 -7.37 -23.83 -15.03
C ILE A 38 -7.51 -22.37 -15.44
N SER A 39 -8.49 -21.67 -14.87
CA SER A 39 -8.66 -20.23 -15.05
C SER A 39 -8.29 -19.53 -13.76
N ILE A 40 -7.29 -18.65 -13.83
CA ILE A 40 -6.89 -17.81 -12.70
C ILE A 40 -7.22 -16.36 -12.99
N LYS A 41 -7.63 -15.63 -11.96
CA LYS A 41 -7.64 -14.17 -11.99
C LYS A 41 -6.45 -13.68 -11.20
N THR A 42 -5.75 -12.71 -11.77
CA THR A 42 -4.54 -12.15 -11.21
C THR A 42 -4.69 -10.65 -11.00
N ARG A 43 -3.87 -10.08 -10.13
CA ARG A 43 -3.69 -8.64 -9.98
C ARG A 43 -2.19 -8.35 -9.99
N SER A 44 -1.76 -7.47 -10.87
CA SER A 44 -0.36 -7.01 -10.88
C SER A 44 -0.06 -6.25 -9.60
N LEU A 45 1.05 -6.59 -8.95
CA LEU A 45 1.51 -5.89 -7.75
C LEU A 45 2.20 -4.56 -8.08
N LYS A 46 2.80 -4.45 -9.26
CA LYS A 46 3.45 -3.21 -9.72
C LYS A 46 2.43 -2.16 -10.16
N THR A 47 1.44 -2.56 -10.96
CA THR A 47 0.47 -1.62 -11.56
C THR A 47 -0.91 -1.65 -10.92
N GLY A 48 -1.19 -2.62 -10.06
CA GLY A 48 -2.51 -2.83 -9.47
C GLY A 48 -3.56 -3.37 -10.45
N GLN A 49 -3.21 -3.58 -11.72
CA GLN A 49 -4.13 -3.98 -12.79
C GLN A 49 -4.63 -5.41 -12.60
N ALA A 50 -5.94 -5.62 -12.72
CA ALA A 50 -6.52 -6.96 -12.72
C ALA A 50 -6.37 -7.62 -14.11
N GLY A 51 -6.01 -8.91 -14.11
CA GLY A 51 -5.87 -9.75 -15.29
C GLY A 51 -6.58 -11.09 -15.11
N SER A 52 -6.72 -11.82 -16.21
CA SER A 52 -7.20 -13.21 -16.18
C SER A 52 -6.38 -14.05 -17.13
N MET A 53 -6.08 -15.29 -16.73
CA MET A 53 -5.25 -16.21 -17.49
C MET A 53 -5.87 -17.60 -17.49
N ARG A 54 -5.75 -18.29 -18.62
CA ARG A 54 -6.11 -19.70 -18.75
C ARG A 54 -4.84 -20.51 -18.92
N LEU A 55 -4.74 -21.57 -18.14
CA LEU A 55 -3.60 -22.47 -18.06
C LEU A 55 -4.09 -23.89 -18.29
N SER A 56 -3.24 -24.69 -18.92
CA SER A 56 -3.41 -26.13 -18.99
C SER A 56 -2.85 -26.80 -17.73
N SER A 57 -3.31 -27.99 -17.38
CA SER A 57 -2.80 -28.74 -16.23
C SER A 57 -1.30 -29.07 -16.29
N GLY A 58 -0.70 -29.03 -17.49
CA GLY A 58 0.73 -29.24 -17.70
C GLY A 58 1.58 -27.97 -17.63
N ASP A 59 0.96 -26.79 -17.57
CA ASP A 59 1.72 -25.53 -17.55
C ASP A 59 2.42 -25.39 -16.20
N THR A 60 3.65 -24.91 -16.25
CA THR A 60 4.47 -24.67 -15.07
C THR A 60 4.74 -23.18 -14.96
N LEU A 61 4.56 -22.61 -13.78
CA LEU A 61 4.73 -21.20 -13.50
C LEU A 61 5.72 -21.01 -12.36
N GLU A 62 6.47 -19.91 -12.38
CA GLU A 62 7.38 -19.59 -11.29
C GLU A 62 6.63 -18.87 -10.18
N ILE A 63 6.75 -19.40 -8.96
CA ILE A 63 6.23 -18.72 -7.77
C ILE A 63 7.27 -17.71 -7.33
N ALA A 64 6.80 -16.48 -7.22
CA ALA A 64 7.51 -15.37 -6.62
C ALA A 64 7.32 -15.42 -5.11
N TYR A 65 8.41 -15.46 -4.36
CA TYR A 65 8.35 -15.36 -2.90
C TYR A 65 8.38 -13.89 -2.52
N LEU A 66 7.31 -13.44 -1.88
CA LEU A 66 7.25 -12.12 -1.30
C LEU A 66 7.65 -12.18 0.16
N ASP A 67 8.60 -11.33 0.52
CA ASP A 67 9.01 -11.11 1.89
C ASP A 67 8.46 -9.76 2.35
N LYS A 68 7.56 -9.78 3.34
CA LYS A 68 6.93 -8.58 3.91
C LYS A 68 7.67 -8.24 5.18
N ARG A 69 8.40 -7.13 5.15
CA ARG A 69 9.20 -6.67 6.28
C ARG A 69 8.67 -5.36 6.81
N LYS A 70 8.67 -5.22 8.14
CA LYS A 70 8.33 -3.95 8.77
C LYS A 70 9.56 -3.06 8.75
N ALA A 71 9.38 -1.84 8.27
CA ALA A 71 10.43 -0.85 8.25
C ALA A 71 9.93 0.47 8.80
N GLU A 72 10.80 1.19 9.48
CA GLU A 72 10.53 2.50 10.04
C GLU A 72 11.09 3.57 9.11
N TYR A 73 10.27 4.56 8.77
CA TYR A 73 10.74 5.68 7.97
C TYR A 73 11.62 6.61 8.81
N LEU A 74 12.84 6.88 8.33
CA LEU A 74 13.78 7.75 9.03
C LEU A 74 13.69 9.19 8.51
N TYR A 75 14.15 9.43 7.29
CA TYR A 75 14.18 10.76 6.67
C TYR A 75 14.29 10.64 5.14
N ARG A 76 14.09 11.77 4.46
CA ARG A 76 14.29 11.90 3.02
C ARG A 76 15.69 12.44 2.74
N GLU A 77 16.45 11.78 1.90
CA GLU A 77 17.73 12.27 1.43
C GLU A 77 17.56 13.39 0.38
N GLY A 78 18.58 14.24 0.26
CA GLY A 78 18.56 15.39 -0.65
C GLY A 78 18.51 15.01 -2.15
N ASN A 79 18.81 13.76 -2.49
CA ASN A 79 18.70 13.19 -3.84
C ASN A 79 17.24 12.84 -4.22
N GLY A 80 16.30 12.86 -3.27
CA GLY A 80 14.90 12.50 -3.47
C GLY A 80 14.52 11.13 -2.92
N ASP A 81 15.49 10.29 -2.54
CA ASP A 81 15.26 8.95 -2.00
C ASP A 81 14.79 9.00 -0.54
N TYR A 82 14.01 8.00 -0.13
CA TYR A 82 13.52 7.87 1.23
C TYR A 82 14.30 6.76 1.95
N VAL A 83 14.83 7.08 3.13
CA VAL A 83 15.58 6.13 3.95
C VAL A 83 14.65 5.46 4.94
N PHE A 84 14.67 4.13 4.93
CA PHE A 84 13.93 3.28 5.85
C PHE A 84 14.90 2.41 6.62
N MET A 85 14.51 2.04 7.84
CA MET A 85 15.24 1.11 8.70
C MET A 85 14.38 -0.12 8.94
N ASP A 86 14.87 -1.29 8.56
CA ASP A 86 14.18 -2.55 8.83
C ASP A 86 14.08 -2.79 10.35
N SER A 87 12.89 -3.13 10.84
CA SER A 87 12.63 -3.27 12.28
C SER A 87 13.19 -4.56 12.89
N GLU A 88 13.55 -5.56 12.07
CA GLU A 88 14.07 -6.84 12.54
C GLU A 88 15.60 -6.87 12.51
N SER A 89 16.19 -6.42 11.41
CA SER A 89 17.63 -6.44 11.16
C SER A 89 18.34 -5.14 11.53
N TYR A 90 17.59 -4.03 11.70
CA TYR A 90 18.12 -2.68 11.87
C TYR A 90 18.99 -2.20 10.70
N GLU A 91 18.89 -2.86 9.54
CA GLU A 91 19.56 -2.45 8.32
C GLU A 91 18.82 -1.28 7.67
N GLN A 92 19.58 -0.29 7.21
CA GLN A 92 19.03 0.85 6.49
C GLN A 92 19.03 0.57 4.99
N PHE A 93 17.95 0.94 4.33
CA PHE A 93 17.81 0.83 2.88
C PHE A 93 17.11 2.05 2.31
N HIS A 94 17.37 2.30 1.03
CA HIS A 94 16.87 3.47 0.31
C HIS A 94 15.77 3.01 -0.65
N LEU A 95 14.64 3.71 -0.65
CA LEU A 95 13.57 3.49 -1.60
C LEU A 95 13.36 4.74 -2.47
N PRO A 96 13.31 4.58 -3.80
CA PRO A 96 13.10 5.69 -4.72
C PRO A 96 11.69 6.25 -4.61
N GLU A 97 11.53 7.56 -4.74
CA GLU A 97 10.24 8.27 -4.65
C GLU A 97 9.16 7.69 -5.58
N ASP A 98 9.55 7.21 -6.76
CA ASP A 98 8.64 6.57 -7.72
C ASP A 98 7.93 5.32 -7.15
N LEU A 99 8.60 4.60 -6.24
CA LEU A 99 8.08 3.36 -5.63
C LEU A 99 7.28 3.64 -4.36
N VAL A 100 7.64 4.67 -3.61
CA VAL A 100 6.94 5.11 -2.39
C VAL A 100 5.65 5.88 -2.75
N GLY A 101 5.67 6.59 -3.88
CA GLY A 101 4.51 7.26 -4.47
C GLY A 101 3.94 8.41 -3.62
N ALA A 102 2.74 8.87 -4.01
CA ALA A 102 2.04 9.99 -3.36
C ALA A 102 1.67 9.73 -1.89
N GLN A 103 1.73 8.48 -1.43
CA GLN A 103 1.36 8.05 -0.08
C GLN A 103 2.33 8.58 0.98
N MET A 104 3.57 8.91 0.60
CA MET A 104 4.56 9.48 1.50
C MET A 104 4.18 10.85 2.06
N GLY A 105 3.29 11.58 1.38
CA GLY A 105 2.75 12.85 1.88
C GLY A 105 1.92 12.72 3.17
N PHE A 106 1.63 11.50 3.61
CA PHE A 106 0.95 11.19 4.88
C PHE A 106 1.87 10.49 5.89
N VAL A 107 3.15 10.31 5.59
CA VAL A 107 4.10 9.60 6.46
C VAL A 107 4.98 10.62 7.16
N CYS A 108 5.06 10.49 8.48
CA CYS A 108 6.01 11.24 9.31
C CYS A 108 7.21 10.36 9.66
N GLU A 109 8.31 11.00 9.98
CA GLU A 109 9.50 10.33 10.55
C GLU A 109 9.08 9.46 11.74
N ASN A 110 9.70 8.28 11.87
CA ASN A 110 9.36 7.22 12.85
C ASN A 110 8.03 6.49 12.61
N THR A 111 7.45 6.60 11.41
CA THR A 111 6.27 5.78 11.06
C THR A 111 6.72 4.41 10.59
N VAL A 112 6.16 3.36 11.20
CA VAL A 112 6.35 1.98 10.76
C VAL A 112 5.42 1.70 9.56
N VAL A 113 6.03 1.23 8.47
CA VAL A 113 5.38 0.80 7.24
C VAL A 113 5.77 -0.65 6.93
N GLU A 114 4.99 -1.33 6.09
CA GLU A 114 5.34 -2.67 5.62
C GLU A 114 5.90 -2.56 4.20
N VAL A 115 7.14 -3.01 3.99
CA VAL A 115 7.77 -3.03 2.68
C VAL A 115 7.75 -4.45 2.16
N THR A 116 7.22 -4.63 0.95
CA THR A 116 7.19 -5.92 0.28
C THR A 116 8.40 -6.04 -0.64
N PHE A 117 9.28 -6.99 -0.34
CA PHE A 117 10.43 -7.37 -1.13
C PHE A 117 10.14 -8.63 -1.94
N HIS A 118 10.76 -8.72 -3.12
CA HIS A 118 10.87 -9.97 -3.87
C HIS A 118 12.34 -10.23 -4.16
N ASP A 119 12.83 -11.32 -3.58
CA ASP A 119 14.25 -11.66 -3.45
C ASP A 119 15.04 -10.53 -2.77
N THR A 120 15.50 -9.55 -3.55
CA THR A 120 16.26 -8.38 -3.11
C THR A 120 15.69 -7.06 -3.60
N THR A 121 14.63 -7.09 -4.41
CA THR A 121 14.07 -5.89 -5.03
C THR A 121 12.80 -5.46 -4.27
N PRO A 122 12.74 -4.22 -3.75
CA PRO A 122 11.50 -3.70 -3.19
C PRO A 122 10.48 -3.53 -4.30
N ILE A 123 9.25 -4.00 -4.08
CA ILE A 123 8.15 -3.93 -5.06
C ILE A 123 7.21 -2.78 -4.73
N GLY A 124 6.97 -2.58 -3.44
CA GLY A 124 6.03 -1.59 -2.97
C GLY A 124 6.01 -1.49 -1.46
N ILE A 125 5.40 -0.42 -0.98
CA ILE A 125 5.17 -0.16 0.43
C ILE A 125 3.67 -0.22 0.67
N GLU A 126 3.29 -0.86 1.76
CA GLU A 126 1.95 -0.86 2.30
C GLU A 126 1.97 -0.06 3.60
N LEU A 127 1.28 1.10 3.58
CA LEU A 127 1.15 1.94 4.75
C LEU A 127 0.04 1.39 5.66
N PRO A 128 0.10 1.67 6.97
CA PRO A 128 -1.05 1.45 7.83
C PRO A 128 -2.27 2.21 7.27
N PRO A 129 -3.49 1.64 7.39
CA PRO A 129 -4.72 2.21 6.80
C PRO A 129 -5.06 3.58 7.38
N SER A 130 -4.47 3.90 8.54
CA SER A 130 -4.62 5.18 9.22
C SER A 130 -3.31 5.58 9.88
N VAL A 131 -2.93 6.84 9.71
CA VAL A 131 -1.75 7.46 10.33
C VAL A 131 -2.18 8.57 11.29
N VAL A 132 -1.37 8.82 12.31
CA VAL A 132 -1.61 9.92 13.25
C VAL A 132 -0.70 11.07 12.87
N LEU A 133 -1.30 12.20 12.52
CA LEU A 133 -0.60 13.40 12.08
C LEU A 133 -1.04 14.60 12.91
N THR A 134 -0.12 15.52 13.17
CA THR A 134 -0.39 16.76 13.88
C THR A 134 -0.85 17.84 12.91
N ILE A 135 -1.86 18.61 13.31
CA ILE A 135 -2.31 19.76 12.52
C ILE A 135 -1.38 20.95 12.77
N LYS A 136 -0.70 21.39 11.71
CA LYS A 136 0.17 22.55 11.74
C LYS A 136 -0.63 23.84 11.76
N GLU A 137 -1.59 23.97 10.85
CA GLU A 137 -2.44 25.15 10.71
C GLU A 137 -3.88 24.73 10.40
N ALA A 138 -4.86 25.45 10.94
CA ALA A 138 -6.26 25.21 10.64
C ALA A 138 -6.96 26.54 10.41
N GLU A 139 -7.78 26.62 9.35
CA GLU A 139 -8.53 27.84 9.09
C GLU A 139 -9.48 28.17 10.26
N MET A 140 -9.65 29.47 10.49
CA MET A 140 -10.49 29.97 11.56
C MET A 140 -11.96 29.82 11.14
N ALA A 141 -12.76 29.14 11.97
CA ALA A 141 -14.18 28.94 11.70
C ALA A 141 -14.90 30.29 11.57
N VAL A 142 -15.47 30.59 10.39
CA VAL A 142 -16.28 31.79 10.18
C VAL A 142 -17.56 31.63 10.99
N LYS A 143 -17.81 32.59 11.90
CA LYS A 143 -18.85 32.63 12.94
C LYS A 143 -20.33 32.56 12.47
N GLY A 144 -20.60 32.18 11.22
CA GLY A 144 -21.94 32.14 10.62
C GLY A 144 -22.42 30.76 10.13
N ASN A 145 -21.59 29.72 10.17
CA ASN A 145 -21.97 28.38 9.70
C ASN A 145 -22.45 27.50 10.88
N THR A 146 -23.75 27.53 11.17
CA THR A 146 -24.44 26.72 12.19
C THR A 146 -24.78 25.29 11.75
N ALA A 147 -24.29 24.84 10.59
CA ALA A 147 -24.53 23.48 10.11
C ALA A 147 -23.46 22.51 10.65
N SER A 148 -23.90 21.47 11.36
CA SER A 148 -23.05 20.44 12.00
C SER A 148 -22.15 19.62 11.06
N SER A 149 -22.23 19.85 9.74
CA SER A 149 -21.49 19.11 8.70
C SER A 149 -20.46 19.97 7.95
N VAL A 150 -20.22 21.22 8.36
CA VAL A 150 -19.22 22.05 7.67
C VAL A 150 -17.81 21.62 8.06
N LYS A 151 -17.06 21.13 7.08
CA LYS A 151 -15.62 20.85 7.21
C LYS A 151 -14.83 22.11 6.84
N LYS A 152 -13.74 22.36 7.55
CA LYS A 152 -12.76 23.40 7.24
C LYS A 152 -11.48 22.77 6.68
N ASP A 153 -10.70 23.55 5.96
CA ASP A 153 -9.39 23.11 5.49
C ASP A 153 -8.35 23.28 6.62
N ALA A 154 -7.52 22.25 6.79
CA ALA A 154 -6.41 22.23 7.73
C ALA A 154 -5.16 21.68 7.04
N VAL A 155 -4.01 22.22 7.41
CA VAL A 155 -2.69 21.83 6.95
C VAL A 155 -2.06 20.90 7.98
N LEU A 156 -1.67 19.72 7.55
CA LEU A 156 -0.93 18.73 8.34
C LEU A 156 0.54 19.14 8.47
N GLU A 157 1.25 18.53 9.42
CA GLU A 157 2.69 18.73 9.58
C GLU A 157 3.51 18.37 8.32
N THR A 158 3.01 17.45 7.51
CA THR A 158 3.57 17.09 6.19
C THR A 158 3.33 18.15 5.10
N GLY A 159 2.53 19.18 5.39
CA GLY A 159 2.14 20.23 4.44
C GLY A 159 0.90 19.90 3.59
N ARG A 160 0.35 18.67 3.69
CA ARG A 160 -0.90 18.31 2.99
C ARG A 160 -2.11 19.03 3.59
N LYS A 161 -3.02 19.48 2.72
CA LYS A 161 -4.32 20.04 3.10
C LYS A 161 -5.37 18.93 3.21
N ILE A 162 -6.07 18.87 4.34
CA ILE A 162 -7.19 17.94 4.58
C ILE A 162 -8.43 18.69 5.09
N LYS A 163 -9.59 18.08 4.92
CA LYS A 163 -10.86 18.59 5.44
C LYS A 163 -11.14 18.02 6.82
N VAL A 164 -11.13 18.88 7.84
CA VAL A 164 -11.39 18.51 9.24
C VAL A 164 -12.64 19.20 9.77
N PRO A 165 -13.32 18.64 10.79
CA PRO A 165 -14.43 19.32 11.46
C PRO A 165 -14.01 20.66 12.09
N MET A 166 -14.95 21.61 12.21
CA MET A 166 -14.65 22.95 12.75
C MET A 166 -14.09 22.95 14.19
N HIS A 167 -14.40 21.94 14.99
CA HIS A 167 -13.96 21.86 16.39
C HIS A 167 -12.46 21.52 16.55
N ILE A 168 -11.79 21.09 15.49
CA ILE A 168 -10.38 20.72 15.50
C ILE A 168 -9.50 21.97 15.46
N LYS A 169 -8.47 22.02 16.31
CA LYS A 169 -7.55 23.17 16.41
C LYS A 169 -6.14 22.81 15.92
N ALA A 170 -5.33 23.82 15.64
CA ALA A 170 -3.90 23.63 15.39
C ALA A 170 -3.23 23.04 16.65
N GLY A 171 -2.27 22.14 16.44
CA GLY A 171 -1.58 21.38 17.49
C GLY A 171 -2.29 20.09 17.93
N GLU A 172 -3.50 19.79 17.45
CA GLU A 172 -4.17 18.53 17.75
C GLU A 172 -3.66 17.40 16.85
N LYS A 173 -3.54 16.19 17.43
CA LYS A 173 -3.24 14.96 16.70
C LYS A 173 -4.52 14.38 16.12
N VAL A 174 -4.49 14.11 14.83
CA VAL A 174 -5.64 13.59 14.07
C VAL A 174 -5.25 12.33 13.34
N ARG A 175 -6.18 11.38 13.29
CA ARG A 175 -6.06 10.16 12.51
C ARG A 175 -6.56 10.43 11.09
N VAL A 176 -5.73 10.15 10.11
CA VAL A 176 -6.02 10.36 8.67
C VAL A 176 -5.89 9.03 7.95
N SER A 177 -6.80 8.74 7.02
CA SER A 177 -6.70 7.57 6.16
C SER A 177 -5.63 7.79 5.09
N THR A 178 -4.71 6.84 4.93
CA THR A 178 -3.64 6.90 3.91
C THR A 178 -4.15 6.60 2.50
N GLU A 179 -5.27 5.89 2.38
CA GLU A 179 -5.89 5.53 1.10
C GLU A 179 -6.73 6.67 0.53
N THR A 180 -7.61 7.28 1.35
CA THR A 180 -8.52 8.34 0.89
C THR A 180 -8.05 9.75 1.24
N GLY A 181 -7.09 9.90 2.16
CA GLY A 181 -6.67 11.19 2.70
C GLY A 181 -7.70 11.85 3.62
N GLU A 182 -8.73 11.12 4.05
CA GLU A 182 -9.81 11.66 4.87
C GLU A 182 -9.51 11.62 6.37
N PHE A 183 -10.02 12.62 7.10
CA PHE A 183 -10.02 12.64 8.55
C PHE A 183 -10.90 11.51 9.11
N GLN A 184 -10.32 10.64 9.94
CA GLN A 184 -11.03 9.54 10.60
C GLN A 184 -11.37 9.83 12.06
N GLY A 185 -10.63 10.71 12.73
CA GLY A 185 -10.90 11.04 14.13
C GLY A 185 -9.75 11.78 14.81
N ARG A 186 -9.96 12.16 16.08
CA ARG A 186 -8.88 12.68 16.93
C ARG A 186 -8.10 11.50 17.51
N ALA A 187 -6.78 11.59 17.51
CA ALA A 187 -5.92 10.68 18.25
C ALA A 187 -5.60 11.33 19.60
N ASN A 188 -6.07 10.73 20.70
CA ASN A 188 -5.73 11.16 22.06
C ASN A 188 -4.43 10.51 22.53
#